data_AF-W6AH46-F1
#
_entry.id   AF-W6AH46-F1
#
_cell.length_a   1.000
_cell.length_b   1.000
_cell.length_c   1.000
_cell.angle_alpha   90.00
_cell.angle_beta   90.00
_cell.angle_gamma   90.00
#
_symmetry.space_group_name_H-M   'P 1'
#
loop_
_entity.id
_entity.type
_entity.pdbx_description
1 polymer ?
#
loop_
_entity_poly.entity_id
_entity_poly.type
_entity_poly.pdbx_seq_one_letter_code
_entity_poly.pdbx_strand_id
1 'polypeptide(L)'
;MEKEKNSKLKELKLLQKKELSNLKNEKDLKLQDKNLLKFEKELLIEQYKNSRSILKSTHSLQIKELKNPEKFEKNKKQKTIEEEISKIQVDYFKNINKEKRKYRKLIKGQTKAERKIAQQEFKTFILEQKQDLKLSIEETKTKGEINSIRYFKNSFTNKAKDIHGKMMPVLGKIANQKHLMAIRNAFSSLIPFIMIASFITVIRSIPTSFDPTSEHAYLYTYFPEVLDHALVIISSLTMGVMALALSIAIGINLGQNYGEAPLMSGIMGMLGFILWVKPAELAENGGTSLPLADLGSQGLFVSMLTSMLMFELYRIFKKYRITIRLPKGVPPAVSNSFTAIIPALVYATFVILVAYIGNVDLISGMNNILKPLASLVNDNFGAVIMIIFFNSLFWWFGIHGSAITGIITYPIWYPAIAENSEWWNNGMIGDVPNVFVEQYYQWTIWIGGSGATIGLAICGILFSKSKQNKAMGKACFVPGVFNISEPMMFGFPVVLNIYLFIPFMLAPMICAVASLALVSLFNISWVAVAPWSLPAPIGAFLSSGNNVFAIITALICTGIATLVYLPFYKVWDKQILKEEQKNISKEAEKLGLSINEYMKKMALEEIETKKIKRHEKLQKVKE
;
A
#
# COMPACT_ATOMS: atom_id res chain seq x y z
N MET A 1 -25.99 -22.24 37.83
CA MET A 1 -25.54 -20.95 37.23
C MET A 1 -26.57 -20.32 36.29
N GLU A 2 -26.99 -20.95 35.19
CA GLU A 2 -27.91 -20.31 34.23
C GLU A 2 -29.34 -20.08 34.77
N LYS A 3 -29.88 -21.04 35.54
CA LYS A 3 -31.17 -20.87 36.25
C LYS A 3 -31.13 -19.73 37.27
N GLU A 4 -30.03 -19.58 38.00
CA GLU A 4 -29.82 -18.52 39.00
C GLU A 4 -29.69 -17.13 38.34
N LYS A 5 -28.94 -17.05 37.24
CA LYS A 5 -28.86 -15.87 36.37
C LYS A 5 -30.24 -15.44 35.85
N ASN A 6 -31.04 -16.39 35.37
CA ASN A 6 -32.39 -16.12 34.88
C ASN A 6 -33.34 -15.68 36.00
N SER A 7 -33.17 -16.21 37.21
CA SER A 7 -33.91 -15.78 38.41
C SER A 7 -33.58 -14.32 38.77
N LYS A 8 -32.29 -13.98 38.92
CA LYS A 8 -31.81 -12.62 39.17
C LYS A 8 -32.27 -11.62 38.10
N LEU A 9 -32.28 -12.04 36.83
CA LEU A 9 -32.77 -11.20 35.72
C LEU A 9 -34.28 -10.92 35.82
N LYS A 10 -35.08 -11.90 36.25
CA LYS A 10 -36.53 -11.72 36.49
C LYS A 10 -36.77 -10.79 37.67
N GLU A 11 -36.01 -10.96 38.75
CA GLU A 11 -36.10 -10.15 39.97
C GLU A 11 -35.78 -8.68 39.68
N LEU A 12 -34.68 -8.39 38.97
CA LEU A 12 -34.32 -7.03 38.55
C LEU A 12 -35.37 -6.36 37.67
N LYS A 13 -35.96 -7.09 36.72
CA LYS A 13 -37.06 -6.56 35.89
C LYS A 13 -38.31 -6.27 36.72
N LEU A 14 -38.61 -7.09 37.72
CA LEU A 14 -39.73 -6.89 38.63
C LEU A 14 -39.49 -5.66 39.53
N LEU A 15 -38.27 -5.52 40.06
CA LEU A 15 -37.84 -4.39 40.87
C LEU A 15 -37.92 -3.09 40.07
N GLN A 16 -37.38 -3.07 38.85
CA GLN A 16 -37.49 -1.93 37.93
C GLN A 16 -38.96 -1.52 37.71
N LYS A 17 -39.85 -2.49 37.49
CA LYS A 17 -41.29 -2.23 37.28
C LYS A 17 -41.94 -1.62 38.53
N LYS A 18 -41.59 -2.14 39.72
CA LYS A 18 -42.10 -1.66 41.02
C LYS A 18 -41.64 -0.22 41.30
N GLU A 19 -40.36 0.06 41.15
CA GLU A 19 -39.79 1.40 41.37
C GLU A 19 -40.34 2.43 40.38
N LEU A 20 -40.51 2.05 39.10
CA LEU A 20 -41.16 2.91 38.10
C LEU A 20 -42.62 3.21 38.44
N SER A 21 -43.34 2.23 39.00
CA SER A 21 -44.71 2.42 39.47
C SER A 21 -44.76 3.37 40.67
N ASN A 22 -43.85 3.20 41.62
CA ASN A 22 -43.77 4.08 42.80
C ASN A 22 -43.47 5.53 42.41
N LEU A 23 -42.51 5.75 41.51
CA LEU A 23 -42.20 7.08 40.96
C LEU A 23 -43.41 7.74 40.29
N LYS A 24 -44.22 6.95 39.58
CA LYS A 24 -45.42 7.45 38.91
C LYS A 24 -46.46 7.87 39.94
N ASN A 25 -46.73 7.01 40.92
CA ASN A 25 -47.68 7.26 42.00
C ASN A 25 -47.28 8.49 42.83
N GLU A 26 -46.00 8.62 43.16
CA GLU A 26 -45.48 9.77 43.91
C GLU A 26 -45.65 11.10 43.14
N LYS A 27 -45.41 11.09 41.83
CA LYS A 27 -45.66 12.25 40.96
C LYS A 27 -47.16 12.57 40.90
N ASP A 28 -48.02 11.56 40.74
CA ASP A 28 -49.47 11.76 40.66
C ASP A 28 -50.03 12.33 41.99
N LEU A 29 -49.56 11.85 43.15
CA LEU A 29 -49.87 12.40 44.48
C LEU A 29 -49.44 13.86 44.64
N LYS A 30 -48.21 14.21 44.25
CA LYS A 30 -47.71 15.60 44.36
C LYS A 30 -48.42 16.56 43.40
N LEU A 31 -48.97 16.09 42.28
CA LEU A 31 -49.72 16.91 41.33
C LEU A 31 -51.15 17.22 41.79
N GLN A 32 -51.69 16.49 42.77
CA GLN A 32 -53.03 16.70 43.33
C GLN A 32 -53.12 17.89 44.30
N ASP A 33 -51.98 18.41 44.79
CA ASP A 33 -51.97 19.58 45.65
C ASP A 33 -52.47 20.83 44.89
N LYS A 34 -53.60 21.37 45.37
CA LYS A 34 -54.33 22.50 44.76
C LYS A 34 -53.56 23.81 44.86
N ASN A 35 -52.57 23.91 45.74
CA ASN A 35 -51.77 25.12 45.93
C ASN A 35 -50.60 25.23 44.94
N LEU A 36 -50.37 24.22 44.09
CA LEU A 36 -49.30 24.27 43.09
C LEU A 36 -49.60 25.24 41.95
N LEU A 37 -48.65 26.14 41.71
CA LEU A 37 -48.64 27.00 40.54
C LEU A 37 -48.44 26.16 39.26
N LYS A 38 -48.94 26.64 38.10
CA LYS A 38 -48.84 25.96 36.80
C LYS A 38 -47.41 25.51 36.47
N PHE A 39 -46.42 26.38 36.69
CA PHE A 39 -45.02 26.05 36.45
C PHE A 39 -44.48 24.96 37.40
N GLU A 40 -44.97 24.90 38.64
CA GLU A 40 -44.53 23.88 39.60
C GLU A 40 -45.03 22.48 39.22
N LYS A 41 -46.22 22.41 38.60
CA LYS A 41 -46.75 21.17 38.02
C LYS A 41 -45.92 20.71 36.83
N GLU A 42 -45.55 21.63 35.94
CA GLU A 42 -44.65 21.35 34.81
C GLU A 42 -43.28 20.83 35.30
N LEU A 43 -42.72 21.44 36.34
CA LEU A 43 -41.46 21.01 36.94
C LEU A 43 -41.53 19.61 37.58
N LEU A 44 -42.63 19.28 38.29
CA LEU A 44 -42.84 17.94 38.85
C LEU A 44 -42.93 16.87 37.77
N ILE A 45 -43.61 17.18 36.66
CA ILE A 45 -43.71 16.29 35.50
C ILE A 45 -42.32 16.05 34.90
N GLU A 46 -41.49 17.08 34.80
CA GLU A 46 -40.13 16.99 34.26
C GLU A 46 -39.18 16.24 35.20
N GLN A 47 -39.27 16.46 36.52
CA GLN A 47 -38.56 15.70 37.55
C GLN A 47 -38.90 14.21 37.50
N TYR A 48 -40.18 13.87 37.31
CA TYR A 48 -40.60 12.48 37.13
C TYR A 48 -40.06 11.87 35.84
N LYS A 49 -40.18 12.57 34.71
CA LYS A 49 -39.67 12.07 33.41
C LYS A 49 -38.19 11.71 33.50
N ASN A 50 -37.40 12.52 34.20
CA ASN A 50 -35.96 12.27 34.33
C ASN A 50 -35.62 11.23 35.40
N SER A 51 -36.28 11.22 36.56
CA SER A 51 -36.11 10.16 37.56
C SER A 51 -36.46 8.79 36.97
N ARG A 52 -37.51 8.73 36.14
CA ARG A 52 -37.88 7.56 35.34
C ARG A 52 -36.80 7.17 34.32
N SER A 53 -36.15 8.14 33.69
CA SER A 53 -35.07 7.91 32.72
C SER A 53 -33.83 7.32 33.40
N ILE A 54 -33.39 7.91 34.51
CA ILE A 54 -32.24 7.46 35.31
C ILE A 54 -32.47 6.05 35.87
N LEU A 55 -33.68 5.80 36.38
CA LEU A 55 -34.03 4.49 36.93
C LEU A 55 -34.07 3.43 35.82
N LYS A 56 -34.56 3.78 34.62
CA LYS A 56 -34.51 2.89 33.46
C LYS A 56 -33.08 2.57 33.02
N SER A 57 -32.19 3.56 32.93
CA SER A 57 -30.80 3.36 32.52
C SER A 57 -30.05 2.48 33.51
N THR A 58 -30.17 2.76 34.81
CA THR A 58 -29.52 2.03 35.91
C THR A 58 -29.86 0.53 35.88
N HIS A 59 -31.15 0.21 35.81
CA HIS A 59 -31.60 -1.20 35.73
C HIS A 59 -31.20 -1.85 34.40
N SER A 60 -31.19 -1.10 33.29
CA SER A 60 -30.76 -1.64 31.99
C SER A 60 -29.28 -2.04 31.98
N LEU A 61 -28.43 -1.33 32.73
CA LEU A 61 -27.01 -1.64 32.91
C LEU A 61 -26.83 -2.94 33.71
N GLN A 62 -27.52 -3.05 34.86
CA GLN A 62 -27.49 -4.26 35.70
C GLN A 62 -28.00 -5.50 34.94
N ILE A 63 -29.01 -5.33 34.09
CA ILE A 63 -29.53 -6.39 33.21
C ILE A 63 -28.51 -6.79 32.13
N LYS A 64 -27.76 -5.84 31.56
CA LYS A 64 -26.70 -6.12 30.58
C LYS A 64 -25.51 -6.85 31.21
N GLU A 65 -25.11 -6.46 32.42
CA GLU A 65 -24.05 -7.10 33.23
C GLU A 65 -24.34 -8.58 33.47
N LEU A 66 -25.53 -8.88 33.98
CA LEU A 66 -25.95 -10.26 34.25
C LEU A 66 -26.10 -11.10 32.98
N LYS A 67 -26.47 -10.49 31.84
CA LYS A 67 -26.65 -11.21 30.57
C LYS A 67 -25.32 -11.69 29.96
N ASN A 68 -24.25 -10.91 30.02
CA ASN A 68 -22.99 -11.27 29.38
C ASN A 68 -21.77 -10.64 30.08
N PRO A 69 -21.26 -11.25 31.17
CA PRO A 69 -20.26 -10.66 32.06
C PRO A 69 -18.93 -10.34 31.37
N GLU A 70 -18.41 -11.22 30.52
CA GLU A 70 -17.12 -11.03 29.83
C GLU A 70 -17.18 -9.88 28.80
N LYS A 71 -18.30 -9.78 28.07
CA LYS A 71 -18.55 -8.68 27.14
C LYS A 71 -18.80 -7.36 27.89
N PHE A 72 -19.37 -7.45 29.10
CA PHE A 72 -19.60 -6.32 29.99
C PHE A 72 -18.29 -5.80 30.60
N GLU A 73 -17.38 -6.68 31.03
CA GLU A 73 -16.03 -6.32 31.50
C GLU A 73 -15.15 -5.75 30.38
N LYS A 74 -15.21 -6.27 29.16
CA LYS A 74 -14.51 -5.66 28.01
C LYS A 74 -14.97 -4.24 27.71
N ASN A 75 -16.21 -3.89 28.09
CA ASN A 75 -16.84 -2.59 27.87
C ASN A 75 -16.83 -1.67 29.11
N LYS A 76 -15.95 -1.93 30.09
CA LYS A 76 -15.82 -1.18 31.37
C LYS A 76 -15.70 0.35 31.25
N LYS A 77 -15.37 0.90 30.08
CA LYS A 77 -15.32 2.36 29.80
C LYS A 77 -16.63 2.95 29.27
N GLN A 78 -17.51 2.13 28.67
CA GLN A 78 -18.87 2.55 28.31
C GLN A 78 -19.71 2.80 29.57
N LYS A 79 -19.41 2.04 30.63
CA LYS A 79 -19.90 2.23 32.01
C LYS A 79 -19.57 3.63 32.57
N THR A 80 -18.36 4.14 32.36
CA THR A 80 -17.93 5.47 32.85
C THR A 80 -18.73 6.62 32.23
N ILE A 81 -19.09 6.50 30.94
CA ILE A 81 -19.81 7.56 30.20
C ILE A 81 -21.29 7.60 30.61
N GLU A 82 -21.95 6.44 30.71
CA GLU A 82 -23.34 6.38 31.18
C GLU A 82 -23.47 6.81 32.66
N GLU A 83 -22.49 6.49 33.49
CA GLU A 83 -22.39 6.97 34.87
C GLU A 83 -22.11 8.49 34.95
N GLU A 84 -21.21 9.03 34.13
CA GLU A 84 -20.94 10.48 34.05
C GLU A 84 -22.16 11.26 33.59
N ILE A 85 -22.87 10.78 32.55
CA ILE A 85 -24.13 11.39 32.09
C ILE A 85 -25.17 11.36 33.21
N SER A 86 -25.25 10.27 33.96
CA SER A 86 -26.18 10.15 35.09
C SER A 86 -25.83 11.14 36.22
N LYS A 87 -24.55 11.33 36.54
CA LYS A 87 -24.10 12.34 37.51
C LYS A 87 -24.43 13.76 37.07
N ILE A 88 -24.14 14.10 35.82
CA ILE A 88 -24.49 15.40 35.21
C ILE A 88 -25.99 15.69 35.35
N GLN A 89 -26.84 14.69 35.07
CA GLN A 89 -28.29 14.82 35.24
C GLN A 89 -28.70 15.03 36.70
N VAL A 90 -28.10 14.31 37.64
CA VAL A 90 -28.37 14.45 39.08
C VAL A 90 -28.01 15.85 39.58
N ASP A 91 -26.86 16.39 39.17
CA ASP A 91 -26.39 17.71 39.62
C ASP A 91 -27.25 18.85 39.08
N TYR A 92 -27.69 18.77 37.82
CA TYR A 92 -28.70 19.69 37.26
C TYR A 92 -29.96 19.76 38.14
N PHE A 93 -30.48 18.60 38.58
CA PHE A 93 -31.68 18.59 39.43
C PHE A 93 -31.44 19.09 40.84
N LYS A 94 -30.28 18.83 41.43
CA LYS A 94 -29.90 19.40 42.72
C LYS A 94 -29.87 20.93 42.63
N ASN A 95 -29.30 21.49 41.56
CA ASN A 95 -29.23 22.94 41.34
C ASN A 95 -30.62 23.56 41.17
N ILE A 96 -31.49 22.95 40.35
CA ILE A 96 -32.88 23.41 40.22
C ILE A 96 -33.63 23.37 41.55
N ASN A 97 -33.48 22.31 42.34
CA ASN A 97 -34.14 22.20 43.63
C ASN A 97 -33.62 23.23 44.65
N LYS A 98 -32.33 23.54 44.61
CA LYS A 98 -31.71 24.58 45.44
C LYS A 98 -32.27 25.96 45.09
N GLU A 99 -32.32 26.32 43.80
CA GLU A 99 -32.87 27.60 43.38
C GLU A 99 -34.38 27.71 43.58
N LYS A 100 -35.13 26.61 43.39
CA LYS A 100 -36.56 26.58 43.71
C LYS A 100 -36.84 26.94 45.17
N ARG A 101 -36.00 26.49 46.10
CA ARG A 101 -36.12 26.84 47.53
C ARG A 101 -35.85 28.32 47.78
N LYS A 102 -34.90 28.91 47.04
CA LYS A 102 -34.56 30.35 47.13
C LYS A 102 -35.69 31.20 46.57
N TYR A 103 -36.20 30.86 45.39
CA TYR A 103 -37.36 31.49 44.75
C TYR A 103 -38.58 31.48 45.68
N ARG A 104 -38.91 30.33 46.30
CA ARG A 104 -40.03 30.22 47.26
C ARG A 104 -39.90 31.13 48.49
N LYS A 105 -38.68 31.45 48.91
CA LYS A 105 -38.43 32.39 50.02
C LYS A 105 -38.56 33.84 49.56
N LEU A 106 -38.08 34.17 48.36
CA LEU A 106 -38.13 35.52 47.77
C LEU A 106 -39.56 36.01 47.54
N ILE A 107 -40.47 35.13 47.09
CA ILE A 107 -41.85 35.53 46.75
C ILE A 107 -42.79 35.70 47.97
N LYS A 108 -42.36 35.31 49.18
CA LYS A 108 -43.17 35.47 50.41
C LYS A 108 -43.23 36.95 50.80
N GLY A 109 -44.43 37.51 50.84
CA GLY A 109 -44.66 38.92 51.23
C GLY A 109 -44.53 39.95 50.10
N GLN A 110 -44.14 39.54 48.89
CA GLN A 110 -43.97 40.45 47.74
C GLN A 110 -45.25 40.79 46.99
N THR A 111 -45.24 41.94 46.31
CA THR A 111 -46.32 42.46 45.47
C THR A 111 -46.52 41.64 44.19
N LYS A 112 -47.66 41.83 43.52
CA LYS A 112 -48.04 41.08 42.31
C LYS A 112 -47.07 41.29 41.13
N ALA A 113 -46.45 42.48 41.05
CA ALA A 113 -45.48 42.83 40.03
C ALA A 113 -44.11 42.16 40.28
N GLU A 114 -43.61 42.20 41.50
CA GLU A 114 -42.34 41.58 41.91
C GLU A 114 -42.37 40.05 41.75
N ARG A 115 -43.50 39.41 42.06
CA ARG A 115 -43.71 37.97 41.80
C ARG A 115 -43.60 37.62 40.31
N LYS A 116 -44.03 38.51 39.42
CA LYS A 116 -44.00 38.28 37.97
C LYS A 116 -42.58 38.37 37.42
N ILE A 117 -41.78 39.30 37.95
CA ILE A 117 -40.35 39.45 37.63
C ILE A 117 -39.57 38.22 38.12
N ALA A 118 -39.74 37.84 39.39
CA ALA A 118 -39.09 36.66 39.95
C ALA A 118 -39.47 35.35 39.24
N GLN A 119 -40.73 35.23 38.75
CA GLN A 119 -41.15 34.11 37.92
C GLN A 119 -40.42 34.06 36.59
N GLN A 120 -40.25 35.21 35.95
CA GLN A 120 -39.55 35.32 34.67
C GLN A 120 -38.07 34.96 34.85
N GLU A 121 -37.41 35.49 35.87
CA GLU A 121 -36.01 35.18 36.20
C GLU A 121 -35.79 33.68 36.48
N PHE A 122 -36.67 33.06 37.27
CA PHE A 122 -36.59 31.63 37.56
C PHE A 122 -36.83 30.77 36.30
N LYS A 123 -37.71 31.21 35.40
CA LYS A 123 -37.94 30.55 34.11
C LYS A 123 -36.71 30.66 33.20
N THR A 124 -36.07 31.82 33.16
CA THR A 124 -34.81 32.03 32.42
C THR A 124 -33.71 31.14 32.97
N PHE A 125 -33.54 31.07 34.29
CA PHE A 125 -32.56 30.18 34.93
C PHE A 125 -32.76 28.70 34.56
N ILE A 126 -34.01 28.21 34.55
CA ILE A 126 -34.30 26.82 34.14
C ILE A 126 -33.92 26.58 32.67
N LEU A 127 -34.21 27.54 31.79
CA LEU A 127 -33.87 27.45 30.36
C LEU A 127 -32.36 27.36 30.16
N GLU A 128 -31.59 28.22 30.84
CA GLU A 128 -30.12 28.22 30.81
C GLU A 128 -29.55 26.88 31.31
N GLN A 129 -29.98 26.42 32.50
CA GLN A 129 -29.52 25.14 33.05
C GLN A 129 -29.87 23.94 32.15
N LYS A 130 -31.01 23.99 31.46
CA LYS A 130 -31.43 22.92 30.54
C LYS A 130 -30.58 22.89 29.28
N GLN A 131 -30.09 24.05 28.84
CA GLN A 131 -29.16 24.16 27.73
C GLN A 131 -27.76 23.64 28.13
N ASP A 132 -27.26 24.01 29.30
CA ASP A 132 -26.00 23.51 29.86
C ASP A 132 -26.01 21.98 30.04
N LEU A 133 -27.14 21.43 30.51
CA LEU A 133 -27.32 19.99 30.65
C LEU A 133 -27.19 19.28 29.30
N LYS A 134 -27.83 19.80 28.24
CA LYS A 134 -27.75 19.21 26.90
C LYS A 134 -26.32 19.20 26.37
N LEU A 135 -25.64 20.35 26.47
CA LEU A 135 -24.24 20.50 26.02
C LEU A 135 -23.32 19.53 26.76
N SER A 136 -23.42 19.46 28.09
CA SER A 136 -22.59 18.59 28.92
C SER A 136 -22.77 17.10 28.58
N ILE A 137 -24.01 16.67 28.31
CA ILE A 137 -24.30 15.29 27.89
C ILE A 137 -23.69 15.00 26.51
N GLU A 138 -23.82 15.93 25.57
CA GLU A 138 -23.31 15.79 24.20
C GLU A 138 -21.78 15.74 24.16
N GLU A 139 -21.10 16.58 24.95
CA GLU A 139 -19.65 16.54 25.14
C GLU A 139 -19.17 15.19 25.70
N THR A 140 -19.89 14.67 26.71
CA THR A 140 -19.54 13.41 27.37
C THR A 140 -19.70 12.22 26.42
N LYS A 141 -20.75 12.20 25.60
CA LYS A 141 -20.92 11.20 24.52
C LYS A 141 -19.80 11.27 23.49
N THR A 142 -19.48 12.47 23.03
CA THR A 142 -18.41 12.70 22.04
C THR A 142 -17.04 12.25 22.56
N LYS A 143 -16.72 12.53 23.84
CA LYS A 143 -15.51 12.01 24.51
C LYS A 143 -15.47 10.48 24.49
N GLY A 144 -16.61 9.84 24.68
CA GLY A 144 -16.76 8.40 24.62
C GLY A 144 -16.42 7.78 23.27
N GLU A 145 -16.96 8.36 22.20
CA GLU A 145 -16.69 7.95 20.82
C GLU A 145 -15.22 8.14 20.44
N ILE A 146 -14.61 9.27 20.82
CA ILE A 146 -13.18 9.52 20.58
C ILE A 146 -12.32 8.46 21.29
N ASN A 147 -12.67 8.09 22.52
CA ASN A 147 -11.94 7.09 23.29
C ASN A 147 -12.08 5.68 22.71
N SER A 148 -13.25 5.30 22.17
CA SER A 148 -13.44 3.99 21.52
C SER A 148 -12.64 3.90 20.22
N ILE A 149 -12.63 4.95 19.40
CA ILE A 149 -11.81 5.05 18.19
C ILE A 149 -10.32 4.96 18.55
N ARG A 150 -9.86 5.67 19.59
CA ARG A 150 -8.48 5.60 20.07
C ARG A 150 -8.09 4.19 20.52
N TYR A 151 -8.98 3.51 21.25
CA TYR A 151 -8.74 2.13 21.68
C TYR A 151 -8.66 1.18 20.49
N PHE A 152 -9.59 1.28 19.53
CA PHE A 152 -9.55 0.49 18.31
C PHE A 152 -8.25 0.72 17.54
N LYS A 153 -7.84 1.98 17.36
CA LYS A 153 -6.56 2.36 16.75
C LYS A 153 -5.39 1.67 17.45
N ASN A 154 -5.28 1.79 18.77
CA ASN A 154 -4.19 1.19 19.55
C ASN A 154 -4.21 -0.35 19.47
N SER A 155 -5.38 -0.97 19.58
CA SER A 155 -5.54 -2.42 19.47
C SER A 155 -5.15 -2.92 18.09
N PHE A 156 -5.55 -2.22 17.02
CA PHE A 156 -5.16 -2.56 15.66
C PHE A 156 -3.67 -2.40 15.46
N THR A 157 -3.08 -1.27 15.90
CA THR A 157 -1.63 -1.03 15.79
C THR A 157 -0.82 -2.10 16.54
N ASN A 158 -1.23 -2.49 17.76
CA ASN A 158 -0.55 -3.55 18.50
C ASN A 158 -0.66 -4.90 17.77
N LYS A 159 -1.86 -5.27 17.30
CA LYS A 159 -2.05 -6.50 16.53
C LYS A 159 -1.24 -6.49 15.23
N ALA A 160 -1.17 -5.34 14.54
CA ALA A 160 -0.36 -5.18 13.34
C ALA A 160 1.13 -5.35 13.64
N LYS A 161 1.62 -4.82 14.77
CA LYS A 161 3.00 -5.04 15.23
C LYS A 161 3.27 -6.51 15.57
N ASP A 162 2.32 -7.20 16.19
CA ASP A 162 2.45 -8.63 16.48
C ASP A 162 2.49 -9.47 15.19
N ILE A 163 1.61 -9.15 14.23
CA ILE A 163 1.59 -9.79 12.90
C ILE A 163 2.91 -9.50 12.18
N HIS A 164 3.37 -8.25 12.18
CA HIS A 164 4.66 -7.87 11.63
C HIS A 164 5.79 -8.70 12.24
N GLY A 165 5.84 -8.82 13.57
CA GLY A 165 6.84 -9.64 14.27
C GLY A 165 6.84 -11.11 13.88
N LYS A 166 5.67 -11.68 13.54
CA LYS A 166 5.53 -13.07 13.08
C LYS A 166 5.81 -13.25 11.59
N MET A 167 5.43 -12.28 10.75
CA MET A 167 5.59 -12.33 9.30
C MET A 167 7.03 -12.03 8.86
N MET A 168 7.72 -11.11 9.55
CA MET A 168 9.05 -10.65 9.17
C MET A 168 10.08 -11.79 9.05
N PRO A 169 10.16 -12.77 9.98
CA PRO A 169 11.08 -13.89 9.84
C PRO A 169 10.75 -14.79 8.65
N VAL A 170 9.47 -14.99 8.33
CA VAL A 170 9.04 -15.84 7.21
C VAL A 170 9.35 -15.17 5.88
N LEU A 171 8.97 -13.91 5.72
CA LEU A 171 9.23 -13.13 4.51
C LEU A 171 10.74 -12.90 4.35
N GLY A 172 11.48 -12.67 5.43
CA GLY A 172 12.93 -12.60 5.41
C GLY A 172 13.57 -13.90 4.94
N LYS A 173 13.06 -15.07 5.34
CA LYS A 173 13.55 -16.36 4.82
C LYS A 173 13.28 -16.54 3.33
N ILE A 174 12.11 -16.13 2.85
CA ILE A 174 11.75 -16.20 1.41
C ILE A 174 12.64 -15.24 0.61
N ALA A 175 12.75 -13.99 1.07
CA ALA A 175 13.55 -12.94 0.43
C ALA A 175 15.04 -13.29 0.35
N ASN A 176 15.55 -14.03 1.35
CA ASN A 176 16.95 -14.47 1.44
C ASN A 176 17.18 -15.90 0.90
N GLN A 177 16.17 -16.52 0.29
CA GLN A 177 16.36 -17.83 -0.33
C GLN A 177 17.22 -17.65 -1.59
N LYS A 178 18.39 -18.30 -1.62
CA LYS A 178 19.46 -18.05 -2.60
C LYS A 178 19.06 -18.22 -4.07
N HIS A 179 18.16 -19.15 -4.36
CA HIS A 179 17.65 -19.42 -5.72
C HIS A 179 16.69 -18.34 -6.16
N LEU A 180 15.74 -17.96 -5.29
CA LEU A 180 14.79 -16.87 -5.59
C LEU A 180 15.52 -15.54 -5.77
N MET A 181 16.52 -15.26 -4.92
CA MET A 181 17.41 -14.11 -5.08
C MET A 181 18.17 -14.16 -6.42
N ALA A 182 18.73 -15.32 -6.77
CA ALA A 182 19.49 -15.47 -8.01
C ALA A 182 18.61 -15.25 -9.25
N ILE A 183 17.40 -15.82 -9.29
CA ILE A 183 16.42 -15.58 -10.35
C ILE A 183 16.12 -14.07 -10.46
N ARG A 184 15.74 -13.44 -9.35
CA ARG A 184 15.37 -12.02 -9.33
C ARG A 184 16.50 -11.14 -9.86
N ASN A 185 17.71 -11.33 -9.32
CA ASN A 185 18.87 -10.54 -9.71
C ASN A 185 19.29 -10.83 -11.17
N ALA A 186 19.12 -12.06 -11.65
CA ALA A 186 19.41 -12.44 -13.02
C ALA A 186 18.49 -11.72 -14.01
N PHE A 187 17.17 -11.65 -13.76
CA PHE A 187 16.26 -10.85 -14.58
C PHE A 187 16.66 -9.36 -14.61
N SER A 188 17.06 -8.78 -13.47
CA SER A 188 17.54 -7.39 -13.44
C SER A 188 18.79 -7.18 -14.29
N SER A 189 19.63 -8.19 -14.47
CA SER A 189 20.82 -8.11 -15.34
C SER A 189 20.49 -8.14 -16.85
N LEU A 190 19.25 -8.49 -17.22
CA LEU A 190 18.79 -8.51 -18.62
C LEU A 190 18.26 -7.17 -19.12
N ILE A 191 18.08 -6.20 -18.22
CA ILE A 191 17.57 -4.86 -18.57
C ILE A 191 18.33 -4.28 -19.78
N PRO A 192 19.67 -4.31 -19.88
CA PRO A 192 20.37 -3.77 -21.06
C PRO A 192 19.96 -4.41 -22.39
N PHE A 193 19.71 -5.73 -22.43
CA PHE A 193 19.28 -6.43 -23.66
C PHE A 193 17.91 -5.95 -24.11
N ILE A 194 16.98 -5.89 -23.16
CA ILE A 194 15.59 -5.51 -23.43
C ILE A 194 15.50 -4.02 -23.75
N MET A 195 16.34 -3.20 -23.13
CA MET A 195 16.42 -1.75 -23.40
C MET A 195 16.86 -1.46 -24.84
N ILE A 196 17.76 -2.25 -25.42
CA ILE A 196 18.16 -2.08 -26.83
C ILE A 196 16.96 -2.35 -27.76
N ALA A 197 16.27 -3.49 -27.58
CA ALA A 197 15.06 -3.80 -28.35
C ALA A 197 13.98 -2.72 -28.17
N SER A 198 13.78 -2.29 -26.93
CA SER A 198 12.80 -1.26 -26.56
C SER A 198 13.13 0.09 -27.20
N PHE A 199 14.41 0.48 -27.26
CA PHE A 199 14.83 1.71 -27.92
C PHE A 199 14.53 1.69 -29.42
N ILE A 200 14.79 0.55 -30.07
CA ILE A 200 14.47 0.34 -31.48
C ILE A 200 12.96 0.41 -31.69
N THR A 201 12.17 -0.33 -30.90
CA THR A 201 10.71 -0.29 -30.95
C THR A 201 10.20 1.13 -30.77
N VAL A 202 10.70 1.87 -29.79
CA VAL A 202 10.30 3.27 -29.55
C VAL A 202 10.61 4.17 -30.75
N ILE A 203 11.81 4.11 -31.32
CA ILE A 203 12.15 4.95 -32.48
C ILE A 203 11.25 4.62 -33.67
N ARG A 204 11.08 3.32 -33.96
CA ARG A 204 10.24 2.86 -35.08
C ARG A 204 8.79 3.31 -34.92
N SER A 205 8.31 3.37 -33.69
CA SER A 205 6.91 3.66 -33.35
C SER A 205 6.62 5.14 -33.16
N ILE A 206 7.51 6.07 -33.53
CA ILE A 206 7.19 7.51 -33.43
C ILE A 206 6.03 7.81 -34.39
N PRO A 207 4.87 8.30 -33.90
CA PRO A 207 3.72 8.53 -34.76
C PRO A 207 4.01 9.71 -35.70
N THR A 208 3.80 9.50 -36.99
CA THR A 208 3.92 10.52 -38.05
C THR A 208 2.56 10.93 -38.60
N SER A 209 1.49 10.22 -38.23
CA SER A 209 0.09 10.55 -38.51
C SER A 209 -0.78 10.38 -37.27
N PHE A 210 -1.93 11.06 -37.24
CA PHE A 210 -2.98 10.83 -36.24
C PHE A 210 -3.88 9.63 -36.59
N ASP A 211 -3.83 9.15 -37.83
CA ASP A 211 -4.49 7.93 -38.26
C ASP A 211 -3.52 6.74 -38.12
N PRO A 212 -3.74 5.84 -37.15
CA PRO A 212 -2.87 4.69 -36.91
C PRO A 212 -2.95 3.63 -38.03
N THR A 213 -3.93 3.73 -38.93
CA THR A 213 -4.10 2.84 -40.08
C THR A 213 -3.44 3.35 -41.36
N SER A 214 -2.88 4.56 -41.31
CA SER A 214 -2.15 5.15 -42.44
C SER A 214 -0.89 4.35 -42.76
N GLU A 215 -0.58 4.22 -44.06
CA GLU A 215 0.69 3.63 -44.53
C GLU A 215 1.92 4.36 -43.98
N HIS A 216 1.77 5.65 -43.63
CA HIS A 216 2.80 6.46 -42.97
C HIS A 216 2.42 6.81 -41.52
N ALA A 217 1.75 5.88 -40.82
CA ALA A 217 1.36 6.09 -39.43
C ALA A 217 2.57 6.25 -38.49
N TYR A 218 3.69 5.61 -38.82
CA TYR A 218 4.87 5.53 -37.95
C TYR A 218 6.18 5.87 -38.69
N LEU A 219 7.17 6.34 -37.94
CA LEU A 219 8.44 6.82 -38.46
C LEU A 219 9.20 5.77 -39.28
N TYR A 220 9.09 4.48 -38.91
CA TYR A 220 9.78 3.41 -39.63
C TYR A 220 9.44 3.35 -41.13
N THR A 221 8.24 3.82 -41.51
CA THR A 221 7.75 3.86 -42.90
C THR A 221 8.56 4.81 -43.79
N TYR A 222 9.32 5.72 -43.18
CA TYR A 222 10.25 6.63 -43.88
C TYR A 222 11.68 6.11 -43.92
N PHE A 223 12.00 5.00 -43.26
CA PHE A 223 13.34 4.43 -43.30
C PHE A 223 13.57 3.69 -44.62
N PRO A 224 14.81 3.71 -45.16
CA PRO A 224 15.18 2.75 -46.18
C PRO A 224 14.91 1.32 -45.67
N GLU A 225 14.37 0.45 -46.51
CA GLU A 225 14.01 -0.94 -46.14
C GLU A 225 15.17 -1.68 -45.46
N VAL A 226 16.39 -1.49 -45.98
CA VAL A 226 17.62 -2.08 -45.40
C VAL A 226 17.87 -1.62 -43.96
N LEU A 227 17.58 -0.35 -43.64
CA LEU A 227 17.74 0.20 -42.30
C LEU A 227 16.68 -0.35 -41.35
N ASP A 228 15.40 -0.36 -41.75
CA ASP A 228 14.33 -0.90 -40.91
C ASP A 228 14.54 -2.39 -40.62
N HIS A 229 14.87 -3.16 -41.66
CA HIS A 229 15.18 -4.58 -41.52
C HIS A 229 16.39 -4.83 -40.60
N ALA A 230 17.46 -4.03 -40.71
CA ALA A 230 18.60 -4.12 -39.80
C ALA A 230 18.22 -3.79 -38.35
N LEU A 231 17.38 -2.78 -38.14
CA LEU A 231 16.86 -2.42 -36.81
C LEU A 231 16.03 -3.57 -36.21
N VAL A 232 15.12 -4.16 -37.00
CA VAL A 232 14.33 -5.32 -36.58
C VAL A 232 15.23 -6.49 -36.22
N ILE A 233 16.22 -6.82 -37.07
CA ILE A 233 17.18 -7.91 -36.78
C ILE A 233 17.90 -7.67 -35.46
N ILE A 234 18.41 -6.47 -35.20
CA ILE A 234 19.12 -6.17 -33.95
C ILE A 234 18.18 -6.36 -32.75
N SER A 235 16.93 -5.89 -32.85
CA SER A 235 15.90 -6.10 -31.81
C SER A 235 15.63 -7.60 -31.59
N SER A 236 15.44 -8.36 -32.67
CA SER A 236 15.21 -9.80 -32.62
C SER A 236 16.41 -10.56 -32.07
N LEU A 237 17.64 -10.11 -32.33
CA LEU A 237 18.84 -10.72 -31.75
C LEU A 237 18.95 -10.47 -30.26
N THR A 238 18.63 -9.26 -29.75
CA THR A 238 18.71 -9.00 -28.32
C THR A 238 17.61 -9.71 -27.53
N MET A 239 16.41 -9.83 -28.10
CA MET A 239 15.29 -10.57 -27.49
C MET A 239 15.45 -12.08 -27.66
N GLY A 240 15.93 -12.53 -28.81
CA GLY A 240 16.11 -13.93 -29.19
C GLY A 240 17.27 -14.64 -28.50
N VAL A 241 18.09 -13.94 -27.70
CA VAL A 241 19.14 -14.56 -26.86
C VAL A 241 18.87 -14.38 -25.36
N MET A 242 17.69 -13.91 -25.00
CA MET A 242 17.37 -13.51 -23.63
C MET A 242 17.38 -14.70 -22.64
N ALA A 243 16.89 -15.88 -23.02
CA ALA A 243 16.96 -17.06 -22.16
C ALA A 243 18.39 -17.57 -22.00
N LEU A 244 19.22 -17.45 -23.04
CA LEU A 244 20.64 -17.74 -22.96
C LEU A 244 21.35 -16.78 -21.99
N ALA A 245 21.11 -15.48 -22.11
CA ALA A 245 21.66 -14.49 -21.18
C ALA A 245 21.18 -14.74 -19.74
N LEU A 246 19.89 -15.09 -19.57
CA LEU A 246 19.30 -15.41 -18.26
C LEU A 246 20.00 -16.61 -17.62
N SER A 247 20.25 -17.67 -18.39
CA SER A 247 20.90 -18.90 -17.91
C SER A 247 22.29 -18.63 -17.30
N ILE A 248 23.09 -17.79 -17.98
CA ILE A 248 24.40 -17.36 -17.51
C ILE A 248 24.26 -16.53 -16.23
N ALA A 249 23.34 -15.55 -16.23
CA ALA A 249 23.13 -14.67 -15.10
C ALA A 249 22.68 -15.43 -13.84
N ILE A 250 21.80 -16.42 -13.98
CA ILE A 250 21.37 -17.30 -12.87
C ILE A 250 22.57 -18.06 -12.30
N GLY A 251 23.38 -18.66 -13.18
CA GLY A 251 24.60 -19.37 -12.78
C GLY A 251 25.57 -18.47 -12.02
N ILE A 252 25.85 -17.26 -12.53
CA ILE A 252 26.72 -16.27 -11.87
C ILE A 252 26.18 -15.90 -10.48
N ASN A 253 24.89 -15.55 -10.38
CA ASN A 253 24.29 -15.11 -9.12
C ASN A 253 24.24 -16.23 -8.08
N LEU A 254 23.91 -17.47 -8.48
CA LEU A 254 24.00 -18.63 -7.59
C LEU A 254 25.45 -18.87 -7.15
N GLY A 255 26.40 -18.81 -8.08
CA GLY A 255 27.82 -18.94 -7.79
C GLY A 255 28.28 -17.98 -6.70
N GLN A 256 27.98 -16.69 -6.86
CA GLN A 256 28.27 -15.65 -5.88
C GLN A 256 27.60 -15.93 -4.52
N ASN A 257 26.31 -16.33 -4.51
CA ASN A 257 25.58 -16.66 -3.28
C ASN A 257 26.13 -17.87 -2.52
N TYR A 258 26.89 -18.74 -3.19
CA TYR A 258 27.56 -19.90 -2.60
C TYR A 258 29.08 -19.76 -2.45
N GLY A 259 29.67 -18.63 -2.87
CA GLY A 259 31.12 -18.40 -2.84
C GLY A 259 31.89 -19.19 -3.90
N GLU A 260 31.23 -19.60 -4.98
CA GLU A 260 31.82 -20.27 -6.13
C GLU A 260 32.33 -19.25 -7.17
N ALA A 261 33.27 -19.69 -8.03
CA ALA A 261 33.82 -18.85 -9.09
C ALA A 261 32.71 -18.37 -10.05
N PRO A 262 32.45 -17.05 -10.17
CA PRO A 262 31.26 -16.55 -10.88
C PRO A 262 31.23 -16.95 -12.35
N LEU A 263 32.34 -16.77 -13.08
CA LEU A 263 32.44 -17.09 -14.51
C LEU A 263 32.12 -18.57 -14.77
N MET A 264 32.73 -19.48 -14.00
CA MET A 264 32.50 -20.91 -14.17
C MET A 264 31.06 -21.30 -13.86
N SER A 265 30.49 -20.69 -12.82
CA SER A 265 29.11 -20.89 -12.44
C SER A 265 28.13 -20.43 -13.53
N GLY A 266 28.43 -19.30 -14.19
CA GLY A 266 27.70 -18.82 -15.37
C GLY A 266 27.77 -19.76 -16.55
N ILE A 267 28.96 -20.28 -16.87
CA ILE A 267 29.14 -21.26 -17.96
C ILE A 267 28.37 -22.55 -17.66
N MET A 268 28.33 -23.00 -16.40
CA MET A 268 27.50 -24.15 -16.00
C MET A 268 26.00 -23.84 -16.12
N GLY A 269 25.56 -22.63 -15.77
CA GLY A 269 24.19 -22.19 -16.02
C GLY A 269 23.83 -22.25 -17.51
N MET A 270 24.69 -21.68 -18.36
CA MET A 270 24.56 -21.73 -19.82
C MET A 270 24.46 -23.16 -20.35
N LEU A 271 25.37 -24.04 -19.92
CA LEU A 271 25.37 -25.45 -20.31
C LEU A 271 24.08 -26.15 -19.87
N GLY A 272 23.58 -25.79 -18.68
CA GLY A 272 22.32 -26.26 -18.14
C GLY A 272 21.15 -25.98 -19.08
N PHE A 273 21.11 -24.80 -19.72
CA PHE A 273 20.04 -24.43 -20.64
C PHE A 273 20.26 -24.89 -22.08
N ILE A 274 21.43 -24.61 -22.66
CA ILE A 274 21.66 -24.75 -24.11
C ILE A 274 21.49 -26.20 -24.60
N LEU A 275 21.76 -27.19 -23.74
CA LEU A 275 21.59 -28.60 -24.09
C LEU A 275 20.13 -29.02 -24.29
N TRP A 276 19.16 -28.23 -23.80
CA TRP A 276 17.73 -28.48 -24.00
C TRP A 276 17.18 -27.82 -25.27
N VAL A 277 17.95 -26.96 -25.93
CA VAL A 277 17.54 -26.31 -27.17
C VAL A 277 17.72 -27.31 -28.31
N LYS A 278 16.63 -27.65 -29.00
CA LYS A 278 16.67 -28.58 -30.13
C LYS A 278 17.10 -27.81 -31.40
N PRO A 279 18.16 -28.23 -32.10
CA PRO A 279 18.48 -27.65 -33.40
C PRO A 279 17.35 -27.93 -34.40
N ALA A 280 16.96 -26.94 -35.19
CA ALA A 280 16.03 -27.10 -36.29
C ALA A 280 16.78 -27.53 -37.56
N GLU A 281 16.22 -28.47 -38.31
CA GLU A 281 16.75 -28.86 -39.63
C GLU A 281 16.40 -27.80 -40.67
N LEU A 282 17.40 -27.36 -41.44
CA LEU A 282 17.23 -26.46 -42.56
C LEU A 282 16.83 -27.28 -43.79
N ALA A 283 15.56 -27.17 -44.18
CA ALA A 283 14.95 -27.96 -45.24
C ALA A 283 15.68 -27.91 -46.60
N GLU A 284 16.37 -26.82 -46.92
CA GLU A 284 16.98 -26.63 -48.24
C GLU A 284 18.41 -27.19 -48.38
N ASN A 285 19.17 -27.33 -47.28
CA ASN A 285 20.62 -27.61 -47.36
C ASN A 285 21.14 -28.71 -46.40
N GLY A 286 20.27 -29.35 -45.61
CA GLY A 286 20.69 -30.36 -44.62
C GLY A 286 21.54 -29.82 -43.45
N GLY A 287 21.58 -28.50 -43.28
CA GLY A 287 22.24 -27.85 -42.14
C GLY A 287 21.32 -27.79 -40.91
N THR A 288 21.89 -27.55 -39.74
CA THR A 288 21.13 -27.33 -38.50
C THR A 288 21.20 -25.87 -38.07
N SER A 289 20.08 -25.27 -37.67
CA SER A 289 20.01 -23.93 -37.09
C SER A 289 19.59 -23.98 -35.62
N LEU A 290 19.98 -22.97 -34.84
CA LEU A 290 19.45 -22.77 -33.49
C LEU A 290 18.24 -21.84 -33.56
N PRO A 291 17.03 -22.28 -33.14
CA PRO A 291 15.86 -21.43 -33.16
C PRO A 291 16.00 -20.25 -32.19
N LEU A 292 15.91 -19.00 -32.70
CA LEU A 292 15.91 -17.81 -31.84
C LEU A 292 14.70 -17.78 -30.89
N ALA A 293 13.58 -18.37 -31.28
CA ALA A 293 12.39 -18.47 -30.44
C ALA A 293 12.69 -19.22 -29.13
N ASP A 294 13.37 -20.36 -29.22
CA ASP A 294 13.77 -21.19 -28.08
C ASP A 294 14.84 -20.51 -27.23
N LEU A 295 15.77 -19.76 -27.85
CA LEU A 295 16.79 -18.99 -27.15
C LEU A 295 16.26 -17.67 -26.54
N GLY A 296 15.08 -17.24 -26.97
CA GLY A 296 14.39 -16.01 -26.59
C GLY A 296 13.32 -16.20 -25.51
N SER A 297 12.14 -15.64 -25.73
CA SER A 297 11.05 -15.63 -24.74
C SER A 297 10.56 -17.05 -24.36
N GLN A 298 10.51 -17.98 -25.32
CA GLN A 298 9.98 -19.33 -25.11
C GLN A 298 10.89 -20.17 -24.20
N GLY A 299 12.20 -19.94 -24.21
CA GLY A 299 13.16 -20.67 -23.39
C GLY A 299 13.28 -20.16 -21.96
N LEU A 300 12.70 -19.01 -21.60
CA LEU A 300 12.99 -18.35 -20.32
C LEU A 300 12.70 -19.23 -19.11
N PHE A 301 11.53 -19.88 -19.07
CA PHE A 301 11.18 -20.77 -17.96
C PHE A 301 12.10 -21.97 -17.84
N VAL A 302 12.41 -22.61 -18.97
CA VAL A 302 13.33 -23.76 -18.99
C VAL A 302 14.71 -23.32 -18.54
N SER A 303 15.21 -22.20 -19.07
CA SER A 303 16.51 -21.64 -18.69
C SER A 303 16.62 -21.44 -17.19
N MET A 304 15.57 -20.97 -16.52
CA MET A 304 15.58 -20.83 -15.07
C MET A 304 15.80 -22.16 -14.36
N LEU A 305 14.98 -23.16 -14.68
CA LEU A 305 15.01 -24.45 -13.99
C LEU A 305 16.30 -25.22 -14.27
N THR A 306 16.70 -25.30 -15.54
CA THR A 306 17.80 -26.15 -15.99
C THR A 306 19.16 -25.56 -15.64
N SER A 307 19.29 -24.22 -15.65
CA SER A 307 20.51 -23.53 -15.19
C SER A 307 20.73 -23.71 -13.69
N MET A 308 19.67 -23.58 -12.89
CA MET A 308 19.74 -23.83 -11.45
C MET A 308 20.10 -25.28 -11.16
N LEU A 309 19.46 -26.23 -11.85
CA LEU A 309 19.73 -27.66 -11.70
C LEU A 309 21.19 -27.99 -12.03
N MET A 310 21.70 -27.48 -13.15
CA MET A 310 23.09 -27.72 -13.56
C MET A 310 24.09 -27.10 -12.58
N PHE A 311 23.84 -25.87 -12.11
CA PHE A 311 24.69 -25.25 -11.10
C PHE A 311 24.68 -26.03 -9.78
N GLU A 312 23.51 -26.45 -9.29
CA GLU A 312 23.41 -27.21 -8.06
C GLU A 312 24.09 -28.59 -8.18
N LEU A 313 23.99 -29.25 -9.33
CA LEU A 313 24.74 -30.46 -9.64
C LEU A 313 26.26 -30.22 -9.55
N TYR A 314 26.75 -29.17 -10.23
CA TYR A 314 28.16 -28.76 -10.17
C TYR A 314 28.63 -28.53 -8.73
N ARG A 315 27.87 -27.76 -7.94
CA ARG A 315 28.19 -27.47 -6.54
C ARG A 315 28.20 -28.74 -5.67
N ILE A 316 27.22 -29.61 -5.83
CA ILE A 316 27.09 -30.87 -5.07
C ILE A 316 28.28 -31.79 -5.36
N PHE A 317 28.63 -31.97 -6.63
CA PHE A 317 29.77 -32.80 -7.04
C PHE A 317 31.09 -32.26 -6.48
N LYS A 318 31.29 -30.95 -6.56
CA LYS A 318 32.46 -30.28 -5.97
C LYS A 318 32.52 -30.48 -4.45
N LYS A 319 31.39 -30.31 -3.75
CA LYS A 319 31.27 -30.52 -2.29
C LYS A 319 31.63 -31.96 -1.89
N TYR A 320 31.10 -32.95 -2.61
CA TYR A 320 31.34 -34.38 -2.34
C TYR A 320 32.61 -34.93 -2.99
N ARG A 321 33.45 -34.06 -3.57
CA ARG A 321 34.76 -34.45 -4.10
C ARG A 321 34.68 -35.37 -5.32
N ILE A 322 33.57 -35.35 -6.05
CA ILE A 322 33.32 -36.14 -7.27
C ILE A 322 33.76 -35.31 -8.50
N THR A 323 34.97 -34.79 -8.46
CA THR A 323 35.50 -33.88 -9.48
C THR A 323 36.97 -34.20 -9.77
N ILE A 324 37.45 -33.83 -10.95
CA ILE A 324 38.87 -33.94 -11.28
C ILE A 324 39.63 -32.88 -10.48
N ARG A 325 40.68 -33.31 -9.77
CA ARG A 325 41.46 -32.47 -8.86
C ARG A 325 42.86 -32.29 -9.40
N LEU A 326 43.31 -31.05 -9.49
CA LEU A 326 44.66 -30.72 -9.90
C LEU A 326 45.53 -30.37 -8.68
N PRO A 327 46.86 -30.57 -8.77
CA PRO A 327 47.80 -30.21 -7.71
C PRO A 327 47.79 -28.70 -7.39
N LYS A 328 48.27 -28.33 -6.19
CA LYS A 328 48.29 -26.93 -5.70
C LYS A 328 49.12 -25.95 -6.55
N GLY A 329 49.96 -26.44 -7.46
CA GLY A 329 50.75 -25.61 -8.38
C GLY A 329 50.00 -25.17 -9.64
N VAL A 330 48.78 -25.64 -9.86
CA VAL A 330 48.01 -25.32 -11.08
C VAL A 330 47.19 -24.04 -10.88
N PRO A 331 47.20 -23.10 -11.84
CA PRO A 331 46.39 -21.88 -11.76
C PRO A 331 44.90 -22.15 -11.49
N PRO A 332 44.23 -21.32 -10.67
CA PRO A 332 42.82 -21.52 -10.31
C PRO A 332 41.87 -21.63 -11.50
N ALA A 333 42.13 -20.89 -12.59
CA ALA A 333 41.31 -20.94 -13.80
C ALA A 333 41.28 -22.36 -14.40
N VAL A 334 42.45 -23.00 -14.54
CA VAL A 334 42.58 -24.36 -15.08
C VAL A 334 41.95 -25.37 -14.12
N SER A 335 42.20 -25.24 -12.81
CA SER A 335 41.59 -26.11 -11.81
C SER A 335 40.06 -26.05 -11.84
N ASN A 336 39.46 -24.87 -12.01
CA ASN A 336 38.02 -24.70 -12.07
C ASN A 336 37.40 -25.36 -13.30
N SER A 337 38.05 -25.28 -14.46
CA SER A 337 37.60 -25.95 -15.69
C SER A 337 37.54 -27.47 -15.52
N PHE A 338 38.61 -28.09 -14.99
CA PHE A 338 38.64 -29.55 -14.78
C PHE A 338 37.66 -30.01 -13.69
N THR A 339 37.44 -29.20 -12.67
CA THR A 339 36.48 -29.49 -11.60
C THR A 339 35.05 -29.66 -12.13
N ALA A 340 34.71 -28.97 -13.22
CA ALA A 340 33.35 -28.98 -13.76
C ALA A 340 33.07 -30.08 -14.80
N ILE A 341 34.10 -30.76 -15.32
CA ILE A 341 33.95 -31.75 -16.40
C ILE A 341 33.02 -32.89 -16.01
N ILE A 342 33.25 -33.51 -14.84
CA ILE A 342 32.42 -34.64 -14.39
C ILE A 342 30.95 -34.22 -14.20
N PRO A 343 30.63 -33.13 -13.47
CA PRO A 343 29.25 -32.63 -13.39
C PRO A 343 28.62 -32.39 -14.76
N ALA A 344 29.35 -31.76 -15.69
CA ALA A 344 28.87 -31.44 -17.02
C ALA A 344 28.55 -32.70 -17.84
N LEU A 345 29.40 -33.73 -17.80
CA LEU A 345 29.18 -35.00 -18.49
C LEU A 345 27.97 -35.76 -17.94
N VAL A 346 27.79 -35.76 -16.62
CA VAL A 346 26.61 -36.38 -15.99
C VAL A 346 25.34 -35.66 -16.41
N TYR A 347 25.35 -34.33 -16.41
CA TYR A 347 24.22 -33.53 -16.86
C TYR A 347 23.91 -33.76 -18.34
N ALA A 348 24.92 -33.72 -19.21
CA ALA A 348 24.74 -33.97 -20.64
C ALA A 348 24.17 -35.37 -20.90
N THR A 349 24.64 -36.39 -20.17
CA THR A 349 24.09 -37.74 -20.25
C THR A 349 22.61 -37.78 -19.84
N PHE A 350 22.25 -37.07 -18.77
CA PHE A 350 20.86 -36.91 -18.36
C PHE A 350 20.00 -36.25 -19.45
N VAL A 351 20.48 -35.17 -20.08
CA VAL A 351 19.77 -34.51 -21.18
C VAL A 351 19.64 -35.43 -22.40
N ILE A 352 20.68 -36.19 -22.76
CA ILE A 352 20.62 -37.18 -23.84
C ILE A 352 19.50 -38.20 -23.59
N LEU A 353 19.46 -38.75 -22.36
CA LEU A 353 18.45 -39.75 -21.99
C LEU A 353 17.02 -39.18 -22.04
N VAL A 354 16.83 -37.93 -21.59
CA VAL A 354 15.48 -37.33 -21.51
C VAL A 354 15.05 -36.72 -22.85
N ALA A 355 15.84 -35.82 -23.42
CA ALA A 355 15.45 -35.03 -24.57
C ALA A 355 15.53 -35.80 -25.90
N TYR A 356 16.56 -36.63 -26.07
CA TYR A 356 16.85 -37.30 -27.34
C TYR A 356 16.37 -38.75 -27.36
N ILE A 357 16.67 -39.53 -26.33
CA ILE A 357 16.21 -40.93 -26.23
C ILE A 357 14.75 -40.97 -25.79
N GLY A 358 14.38 -40.19 -24.76
CA GLY A 358 13.01 -40.07 -24.30
C GLY A 358 12.10 -39.19 -25.18
N ASN A 359 12.66 -38.54 -26.20
CA ASN A 359 11.98 -37.62 -27.11
C ASN A 359 11.17 -36.50 -26.40
N VAL A 360 11.64 -36.05 -25.23
CA VAL A 360 10.97 -34.98 -24.47
C VAL A 360 11.42 -33.62 -24.98
N ASP A 361 10.48 -32.82 -25.47
CA ASP A 361 10.70 -31.38 -25.68
C ASP A 361 10.38 -30.62 -24.38
N LEU A 362 11.41 -30.28 -23.63
CA LEU A 362 11.23 -29.60 -22.35
C LEU A 362 10.74 -28.15 -22.50
N ILE A 363 11.16 -27.45 -23.55
CA ILE A 363 10.76 -26.04 -23.81
C ILE A 363 9.29 -25.99 -24.14
N SER A 364 8.86 -26.73 -25.16
CA SER A 364 7.45 -26.81 -25.54
C SER A 364 6.60 -27.39 -24.40
N GLY A 365 7.07 -28.46 -23.75
CA GLY A 365 6.36 -29.11 -22.63
C GLY A 365 6.15 -28.17 -21.44
N MET A 366 7.18 -27.41 -21.04
CA MET A 366 7.07 -26.44 -19.95
C MET A 366 6.20 -25.25 -20.31
N ASN A 367 6.29 -24.74 -21.55
CA ASN A 367 5.42 -23.65 -22.00
C ASN A 367 3.95 -24.08 -21.97
N ASN A 368 3.62 -25.32 -22.37
CA ASN A 368 2.25 -25.83 -22.29
C ASN A 368 1.74 -25.95 -20.85
N ILE A 369 2.61 -26.35 -19.91
CA ILE A 369 2.27 -26.47 -18.48
C ILE A 369 2.13 -25.10 -17.81
N LEU A 370 2.94 -24.12 -18.21
CA LEU A 370 3.03 -22.82 -17.55
C LEU A 370 2.14 -21.76 -18.21
N LYS A 371 1.70 -21.95 -19.45
CA LYS A 371 0.79 -21.03 -20.14
C LYS A 371 -0.49 -20.74 -19.34
N PRO A 372 -1.17 -21.73 -18.70
CA PRO A 372 -2.30 -21.44 -17.82
C PRO A 372 -1.93 -20.58 -16.60
N LEU A 373 -0.72 -20.75 -16.06
CA LEU A 373 -0.24 -19.92 -14.95
C LEU A 373 0.09 -18.50 -15.42
N ALA A 374 0.69 -18.36 -16.60
CA ALA A 374 1.00 -17.07 -17.22
C ALA A 374 -0.29 -16.30 -17.54
N SER A 375 -1.30 -16.93 -18.16
CA SER A 375 -2.59 -16.29 -18.45
C SER A 375 -3.36 -15.94 -17.17
N LEU A 376 -3.27 -16.75 -16.13
CA LEU A 376 -3.81 -16.41 -14.80
C LEU A 376 -3.20 -15.13 -14.22
N VAL A 377 -2.02 -14.70 -14.67
CA VAL A 377 -1.37 -13.46 -14.20
C VAL A 377 -1.52 -12.32 -15.20
N ASN A 378 -1.38 -12.59 -16.50
CA ASN A 378 -1.35 -11.58 -17.56
C ASN A 378 -2.72 -11.20 -18.13
N ASP A 379 -3.73 -12.08 -17.99
CA ASP A 379 -5.07 -11.88 -18.58
C ASP A 379 -6.17 -11.79 -17.52
N ASN A 380 -5.83 -11.96 -16.24
CA ASN A 380 -6.79 -11.96 -15.14
C ASN A 380 -6.66 -10.70 -14.28
N PHE A 381 -7.67 -9.83 -14.36
CA PHE A 381 -7.71 -8.62 -13.56
C PHE A 381 -7.77 -8.90 -12.04
N GLY A 382 -8.31 -10.04 -11.61
CA GLY A 382 -8.24 -10.49 -10.22
C GLY A 382 -6.81 -10.70 -9.74
N ALA A 383 -5.94 -11.24 -10.59
CA ALA A 383 -4.51 -11.40 -10.29
C ALA A 383 -3.80 -10.05 -10.21
N VAL A 384 -4.13 -9.09 -11.08
CA VAL A 384 -3.65 -7.70 -11.00
C VAL A 384 -3.92 -7.12 -9.60
N ILE A 385 -5.17 -7.20 -9.13
CA ILE A 385 -5.55 -6.70 -7.81
C ILE A 385 -4.83 -7.43 -6.67
N MET A 386 -4.64 -8.75 -6.77
CA MET A 386 -3.89 -9.53 -5.77
C MET A 386 -2.42 -9.12 -5.71
N ILE A 387 -1.75 -8.94 -6.86
CA ILE A 387 -0.35 -8.52 -6.92
C ILE A 387 -0.18 -7.14 -6.29
N ILE A 388 -1.06 -6.19 -6.63
CA ILE A 388 -1.08 -4.84 -6.04
C ILE A 388 -1.31 -4.93 -4.53
N PHE A 389 -2.27 -5.74 -4.08
CA PHE A 389 -2.56 -5.94 -2.66
C PHE A 389 -1.33 -6.41 -1.90
N PHE A 390 -0.68 -7.48 -2.35
CA PHE A 390 0.49 -8.02 -1.65
C PHE A 390 1.69 -7.08 -1.72
N ASN A 391 1.92 -6.41 -2.86
CA ASN A 391 2.97 -5.40 -2.96
C ASN A 391 2.79 -4.28 -1.93
N SER A 392 1.61 -3.65 -1.88
CA SER A 392 1.30 -2.61 -0.90
C SER A 392 1.31 -3.14 0.54
N LEU A 393 0.81 -4.36 0.78
CA LEU A 393 0.78 -4.93 2.12
C LEU A 393 2.19 -5.12 2.67
N PHE A 394 3.11 -5.68 1.88
CA PHE A 394 4.51 -5.87 2.27
C PHE A 394 5.20 -4.54 2.53
N TRP A 395 5.00 -3.55 1.66
CA TRP A 395 5.53 -2.21 1.86
C TRP A 395 5.00 -1.53 3.11
N TRP A 396 3.73 -1.71 3.45
CA TRP A 396 3.19 -1.18 4.70
C TRP A 396 3.81 -1.83 5.94
N PHE A 397 4.21 -3.10 5.83
CA PHE A 397 5.04 -3.78 6.84
C PHE A 397 6.54 -3.40 6.77
N GLY A 398 6.96 -2.52 5.86
CA GLY A 398 8.36 -2.09 5.71
C GLY A 398 9.24 -3.07 4.94
N ILE A 399 8.64 -4.01 4.22
CA ILE A 399 9.34 -4.96 3.35
C ILE A 399 9.18 -4.49 1.91
N HIS A 400 10.26 -4.51 1.13
CA HIS A 400 10.23 -4.06 -0.27
C HIS A 400 9.31 -4.96 -1.11
N GLY A 401 8.06 -4.54 -1.31
CA GLY A 401 6.99 -5.38 -1.85
C GLY A 401 7.30 -5.95 -3.22
N SER A 402 7.80 -5.12 -4.14
CA SER A 402 8.13 -5.53 -5.50
C SER A 402 9.30 -6.52 -5.56
N ALA A 403 10.18 -6.52 -4.55
CA ALA A 403 11.27 -7.48 -4.47
C ALA A 403 10.78 -8.88 -4.05
N ILE A 404 9.62 -8.97 -3.39
CA ILE A 404 8.97 -10.22 -3.00
C ILE A 404 8.03 -10.68 -4.11
N THR A 405 7.14 -9.80 -4.60
CA THR A 405 6.19 -10.17 -5.66
C THR A 405 6.90 -10.44 -6.98
N GLY A 406 7.99 -9.71 -7.27
CA GLY A 406 8.83 -9.88 -8.46
C GLY A 406 9.43 -11.29 -8.61
N ILE A 407 9.61 -12.02 -7.51
CA ILE A 407 10.06 -13.43 -7.56
C ILE A 407 9.09 -14.29 -8.37
N ILE A 408 7.80 -13.97 -8.31
CA ILE A 408 6.72 -14.70 -9.00
C ILE A 408 6.40 -14.02 -10.33
N THR A 409 6.37 -12.69 -10.37
CA THR A 409 5.86 -11.96 -11.53
C THR A 409 6.88 -11.76 -12.64
N TYR A 410 8.18 -11.57 -12.36
CA TYR A 410 9.19 -11.38 -13.41
C TYR A 410 9.32 -12.54 -14.39
N PRO A 411 9.33 -13.82 -13.95
CA PRO A 411 9.30 -14.95 -14.87
C PRO A 411 8.13 -14.94 -15.86
N ILE A 412 7.06 -14.21 -15.57
CA ILE A 412 5.85 -14.12 -16.39
C ILE A 412 5.83 -12.83 -17.22
N TRP A 413 6.20 -11.69 -16.62
CA TRP A 413 6.16 -10.38 -17.28
C TRP A 413 7.25 -10.19 -18.34
N TYR A 414 8.46 -10.70 -18.11
CA TYR A 414 9.56 -10.54 -19.07
C TYR A 414 9.32 -11.30 -20.40
N PRO A 415 8.87 -12.57 -20.41
CA PRO A 415 8.44 -13.21 -21.65
C PRO A 415 7.28 -12.47 -22.32
N ALA A 416 6.32 -11.97 -21.54
CA ALA A 416 5.14 -11.31 -22.06
C ALA A 416 5.43 -9.97 -22.76
N ILE A 417 6.27 -9.11 -22.16
CA ILE A 417 6.68 -7.86 -22.83
C ILE A 417 7.58 -8.15 -24.05
N ALA A 418 8.36 -9.24 -24.01
CA ALA A 418 9.14 -9.66 -25.16
C ALA A 418 8.26 -10.06 -26.34
N GLU A 419 7.23 -10.87 -26.09
CA GLU A 419 6.25 -11.29 -27.08
C GLU A 419 5.48 -10.07 -27.63
N ASN A 420 5.07 -9.13 -26.78
CA ASN A 420 4.43 -7.90 -27.24
C ASN A 420 5.34 -7.04 -28.12
N SER A 421 6.63 -6.94 -27.78
CA SER A 421 7.61 -6.17 -28.56
C SER A 421 7.84 -6.80 -29.94
N GLU A 422 7.97 -8.12 -30.00
CA GLU A 422 8.10 -8.87 -31.27
C GLU A 422 6.84 -8.72 -32.13
N TRP A 423 5.66 -8.91 -31.53
CA TRP A 423 4.36 -8.72 -32.19
C TRP A 423 4.28 -7.35 -32.86
N TRP A 424 4.59 -6.31 -32.10
CA TRP A 424 4.59 -4.93 -32.58
C TRP A 424 5.64 -4.70 -33.67
N ASN A 425 6.86 -5.20 -33.47
CA ASN A 425 7.96 -5.00 -34.43
C ASN A 425 7.70 -5.67 -35.78
N ASN A 426 6.88 -6.72 -35.81
CA ASN A 426 6.42 -7.42 -37.01
C ASN A 426 5.25 -6.69 -37.71
N GLY A 427 4.90 -5.48 -37.30
CA GLY A 427 3.85 -4.67 -37.92
C GLY A 427 2.44 -5.00 -37.45
N MET A 428 2.28 -5.90 -36.46
CA MET A 428 0.99 -6.19 -35.83
C MET A 428 0.73 -5.15 -34.73
N ILE A 429 0.39 -3.95 -35.16
CA ILE A 429 0.23 -2.78 -34.29
C ILE A 429 -1.16 -2.81 -33.64
N GLY A 430 -1.20 -2.71 -32.31
CA GLY A 430 -2.43 -2.91 -31.52
C GLY A 430 -2.69 -4.38 -31.19
N ASP A 431 -3.65 -4.63 -30.31
CA ASP A 431 -4.09 -5.97 -29.90
C ASP A 431 -2.94 -6.91 -29.47
N VAL A 432 -2.00 -6.36 -28.70
CA VAL A 432 -0.88 -7.15 -28.17
C VAL A 432 -1.38 -8.33 -27.33
N PRO A 433 -0.68 -9.49 -27.37
CA PRO A 433 -1.15 -10.72 -26.73
C PRO A 433 -1.22 -10.62 -25.20
N ASN A 434 -0.42 -9.77 -24.57
CA ASN A 434 -0.37 -9.64 -23.11
C ASN A 434 -0.70 -8.20 -22.67
N VAL A 435 -1.83 -8.01 -22.00
CA VAL A 435 -2.25 -6.67 -21.53
C VAL A 435 -1.59 -6.32 -20.19
N PHE A 436 -1.60 -7.24 -19.21
CA PHE A 436 -1.10 -6.95 -17.85
C PHE A 436 0.38 -7.32 -17.66
N VAL A 437 1.23 -6.73 -18.49
CA VAL A 437 2.70 -6.74 -18.32
C VAL A 437 3.16 -5.76 -17.24
N GLU A 438 4.43 -5.82 -16.81
CA GLU A 438 4.99 -4.93 -15.77
C GLU A 438 4.71 -3.44 -16.04
N GLN A 439 4.77 -3.02 -17.30
CA GLN A 439 4.60 -1.63 -17.73
C GLN A 439 3.20 -1.08 -17.42
N TYR A 440 2.17 -1.93 -17.46
CA TYR A 440 0.83 -1.57 -17.00
C TYR A 440 0.86 -1.16 -15.52
N TYR A 441 1.50 -1.98 -14.66
CA TYR A 441 1.62 -1.67 -13.24
C TYR A 441 2.49 -0.43 -13.01
N GLN A 442 3.68 -0.39 -13.61
CA GLN A 442 4.67 0.64 -13.40
C GLN A 442 4.12 2.03 -13.74
N TRP A 443 3.44 2.16 -14.88
CA TRP A 443 3.13 3.47 -15.45
C TRP A 443 1.74 3.99 -15.15
N THR A 444 0.81 3.14 -14.74
CA THR A 444 -0.56 3.57 -14.43
C THR A 444 -0.97 3.29 -12.98
N ILE A 445 -0.28 2.40 -12.26
CA ILE A 445 -0.68 1.96 -10.92
C ILE A 445 0.34 2.38 -9.85
N TRP A 446 1.62 2.06 -10.03
CA TRP A 446 2.71 2.34 -9.09
C TRP A 446 3.42 3.67 -9.39
N ILE A 447 2.62 4.68 -9.74
CA ILE A 447 3.11 6.02 -10.01
C ILE A 447 3.61 6.65 -8.71
N GLY A 448 4.86 7.11 -8.69
CA GLY A 448 5.45 7.57 -7.44
C GLY A 448 6.13 6.48 -6.63
N GLY A 449 6.17 5.26 -7.16
CA GLY A 449 6.55 4.03 -6.47
C GLY A 449 5.34 3.29 -5.89
N SER A 450 5.59 2.42 -4.92
CA SER A 450 4.54 1.52 -4.41
C SER A 450 3.45 2.27 -3.65
N GLY A 451 2.19 1.88 -3.85
CA GLY A 451 1.03 2.53 -3.22
C GLY A 451 0.56 3.82 -3.90
N ALA A 452 1.02 4.11 -5.13
CA ALA A 452 0.72 5.34 -5.85
C ALA A 452 1.12 6.61 -5.05
N THR A 453 2.29 6.56 -4.41
CA THR A 453 2.74 7.51 -3.38
C THR A 453 2.94 8.93 -3.86
N ILE A 454 2.99 9.17 -5.18
CA ILE A 454 3.00 10.54 -5.71
C ILE A 454 1.74 11.31 -5.27
N GLY A 455 0.58 10.64 -5.17
CA GLY A 455 -0.67 11.26 -4.75
C GLY A 455 -0.61 11.75 -3.31
N LEU A 456 0.10 11.02 -2.45
CA LEU A 456 0.37 11.42 -1.07
C LEU A 456 1.35 12.60 -0.99
N ALA A 457 2.40 12.61 -1.83
CA ALA A 457 3.32 13.74 -1.93
C ALA A 457 2.60 15.03 -2.34
N ILE A 458 1.73 14.93 -3.36
CA ILE A 458 0.89 16.03 -3.83
C ILE A 458 -0.03 16.52 -2.70
N CYS A 459 -0.61 15.60 -1.93
CA CYS A 459 -1.39 15.97 -0.75
C CYS A 459 -0.58 16.78 0.26
N GLY A 460 0.66 16.33 0.53
CA GLY A 460 1.62 17.02 1.38
C GLY A 460 1.98 18.43 0.90
N ILE A 461 2.08 18.65 -0.41
CA ILE A 461 2.43 19.97 -0.95
C ILE A 461 1.23 20.92 -0.93
N LEU A 462 0.07 20.45 -1.38
CA LEU A 462 -1.08 21.31 -1.69
C LEU A 462 -2.03 21.51 -0.50
N PHE A 463 -2.18 20.53 0.38
CA PHE A 463 -3.24 20.54 1.40
C PHE A 463 -2.75 20.52 2.85
N SER A 464 -1.44 20.52 3.09
CA SER A 464 -0.86 20.54 4.44
C SER A 464 -1.10 21.84 5.17
N LYS A 465 -1.59 21.71 6.41
CA LYS A 465 -1.60 22.77 7.41
C LYS A 465 -0.44 22.64 8.39
N SER A 466 0.04 21.42 8.66
CA SER A 466 1.25 21.21 9.47
C SER A 466 2.50 21.64 8.70
N LYS A 467 3.47 22.22 9.41
CA LYS A 467 4.74 22.63 8.79
C LYS A 467 5.58 21.41 8.43
N GLN A 468 5.57 20.38 9.28
CA GLN A 468 6.27 19.12 9.11
C GLN A 468 5.80 18.40 7.86
N ASN A 469 4.50 18.10 7.71
CA ASN A 469 4.06 17.36 6.53
C ASN A 469 4.22 18.18 5.24
N LYS A 470 4.10 19.51 5.30
CA LYS A 470 4.40 20.36 4.13
C LYS A 470 5.85 20.25 3.70
N ALA A 471 6.79 20.25 4.64
CA ALA A 471 8.21 20.06 4.37
C ALA A 471 8.49 18.66 3.82
N MET A 472 7.93 17.62 4.45
CA MET A 472 8.13 16.23 4.03
C MET A 472 7.51 15.96 2.66
N GLY A 473 6.34 16.52 2.34
CA GLY A 473 5.70 16.38 1.04
C GLY A 473 6.56 16.96 -0.08
N LYS A 474 7.18 18.12 0.13
CA LYS A 474 8.15 18.71 -0.80
C LYS A 474 9.41 17.86 -0.97
N ALA A 475 9.95 17.34 0.14
CA ALA A 475 11.15 16.53 0.12
C ALA A 475 10.94 15.18 -0.60
N CYS A 476 9.75 14.58 -0.45
CA CYS A 476 9.43 13.29 -1.05
C CYS A 476 8.92 13.38 -2.49
N PHE A 477 8.45 14.56 -2.94
CA PHE A 477 7.85 14.72 -4.27
C PHE A 477 8.85 14.48 -5.40
N VAL A 478 10.06 15.06 -5.33
CA VAL A 478 11.05 14.89 -6.40
C VAL A 478 11.45 13.42 -6.57
N PRO A 479 11.87 12.69 -5.51
CA PRO A 479 12.09 11.24 -5.63
C PRO A 479 10.85 10.49 -6.15
N GLY A 480 9.65 10.87 -5.69
CA GLY A 480 8.40 10.31 -6.19
C GLY A 480 8.18 10.52 -7.69
N VAL A 481 8.54 11.67 -8.26
CA VAL A 481 8.46 11.87 -9.72
C VAL A 481 9.28 10.82 -10.46
N PHE A 482 10.42 10.39 -9.91
CA PHE A 482 11.27 9.33 -10.46
C PHE A 482 10.91 7.93 -9.91
N ASN A 483 9.68 7.75 -9.41
CA ASN A 483 9.11 6.51 -8.86
C ASN A 483 9.88 5.90 -7.67
N ILE A 484 10.65 6.70 -6.95
CA ILE A 484 11.38 6.28 -5.74
C ILE A 484 10.51 6.54 -4.52
N SER A 485 9.92 5.48 -3.96
CA SER A 485 8.97 5.57 -2.84
C SER A 485 9.61 5.59 -1.45
N GLU A 486 10.87 5.20 -1.29
CA GLU A 486 11.55 5.06 0.01
C GLU A 486 11.50 6.33 0.88
N PRO A 487 11.72 7.54 0.33
CA PRO A 487 11.55 8.77 1.09
C PRO A 487 10.12 8.93 1.63
N MET A 488 9.11 8.52 0.89
CA MET A 488 7.73 8.51 1.36
C MET A 488 7.50 7.44 2.43
N MET A 489 8.00 6.22 2.20
CA MET A 489 7.79 5.09 3.10
C MET A 489 8.37 5.33 4.48
N PHE A 490 9.60 5.83 4.55
CA PHE A 490 10.35 6.00 5.79
C PHE A 490 10.41 7.45 6.28
N GLY A 491 10.48 8.43 5.37
CA GLY A 491 10.54 9.85 5.73
C GLY A 491 9.18 10.49 6.00
N PHE A 492 8.14 10.13 5.23
CA PHE A 492 6.75 10.55 5.43
C PHE A 492 5.93 9.54 6.27
N PRO A 493 6.62 8.82 7.16
CA PRO A 493 6.39 7.44 7.62
C PRO A 493 5.03 6.84 7.22
N VAL A 494 4.97 6.21 6.04
CA VAL A 494 3.81 5.40 5.62
C VAL A 494 3.86 4.01 6.29
N VAL A 495 5.06 3.47 6.51
CA VAL A 495 5.27 2.16 7.13
C VAL A 495 4.58 2.13 8.50
N LEU A 496 3.72 1.11 8.71
CA LEU A 496 2.93 0.90 9.92
C LEU A 496 2.02 2.08 10.33
N ASN A 497 1.83 3.08 9.45
CA ASN A 497 0.97 4.20 9.73
C ASN A 497 -0.49 3.85 9.43
N ILE A 498 -1.29 3.75 10.49
CA ILE A 498 -2.68 3.33 10.42
C ILE A 498 -3.60 4.34 9.72
N TYR A 499 -3.25 5.65 9.74
CA TYR A 499 -4.04 6.63 9.01
C TYR A 499 -3.90 6.47 7.50
N LEU A 500 -2.72 6.04 7.07
CA LEU A 500 -2.36 5.89 5.66
C LEU A 500 -2.52 4.47 5.14
N PHE A 501 -2.77 3.47 6.01
CA PHE A 501 -2.95 2.08 5.59
C PHE A 501 -4.04 1.94 4.52
N ILE A 502 -5.25 2.42 4.79
CA ILE A 502 -6.38 2.29 3.87
C ILE A 502 -6.09 2.93 2.50
N PRO A 503 -5.70 4.22 2.40
CA PRO A 503 -5.43 4.81 1.09
C PRO A 503 -4.20 4.21 0.41
N PHE A 504 -3.19 3.73 1.14
CA PHE A 504 -2.02 3.05 0.57
C PHE A 504 -2.36 1.73 -0.12
N MET A 505 -3.39 1.04 0.39
CA MET A 505 -3.92 -0.17 -0.24
C MET A 505 -4.87 0.17 -1.39
N LEU A 506 -5.79 1.13 -1.19
CA LEU A 506 -6.87 1.42 -2.13
C LEU A 506 -6.45 2.28 -3.33
N ALA A 507 -5.55 3.25 -3.15
CA ALA A 507 -5.14 4.14 -4.24
C ALA A 507 -4.65 3.38 -5.47
N PRO A 508 -3.65 2.46 -5.38
CA PRO A 508 -3.21 1.72 -6.56
C PRO A 508 -4.28 0.77 -7.11
N MET A 509 -5.16 0.20 -6.27
CA MET A 509 -6.25 -0.66 -6.76
C MET A 509 -7.30 0.12 -7.56
N ILE A 510 -7.66 1.32 -7.12
CA ILE A 510 -8.58 2.18 -7.86
C ILE A 510 -7.90 2.69 -9.14
N CYS A 511 -6.61 3.02 -9.09
CA CYS A 511 -5.83 3.31 -10.30
C CYS A 511 -5.84 2.12 -11.28
N ALA A 512 -5.74 0.87 -10.81
CA ALA A 512 -5.82 -0.30 -11.68
C ALA A 512 -7.19 -0.42 -12.37
N VAL A 513 -8.29 -0.23 -11.63
CA VAL A 513 -9.64 -0.28 -12.21
C VAL A 513 -9.82 0.84 -13.25
N ALA A 514 -9.40 2.05 -12.93
CA ALA A 514 -9.47 3.17 -13.88
C ALA A 514 -8.56 2.94 -15.09
N SER A 515 -7.34 2.44 -14.87
CA SER A 515 -6.39 2.16 -15.94
C SER A 515 -6.88 1.05 -16.86
N LEU A 516 -7.60 0.03 -16.36
CA LEU A 516 -8.20 -0.99 -17.21
C LEU A 516 -9.14 -0.33 -18.24
N ALA A 517 -10.05 0.52 -17.78
CA ALA A 517 -10.99 1.23 -18.65
C ALA A 517 -10.26 2.15 -19.65
N LEU A 518 -9.25 2.90 -19.19
CA LEU A 518 -8.52 3.85 -20.02
C LEU A 518 -7.62 3.17 -21.06
N VAL A 519 -6.94 2.08 -20.68
CA VAL A 519 -6.09 1.29 -21.59
C VAL A 519 -6.93 0.66 -22.70
N SER A 520 -8.10 0.10 -22.38
CA SER A 520 -9.03 -0.41 -23.39
C SER A 520 -9.63 0.71 -24.25
N LEU A 521 -10.03 1.83 -23.65
CA LEU A 521 -10.63 2.96 -24.37
C LEU A 521 -9.67 3.61 -25.38
N PHE A 522 -8.40 3.73 -25.01
CA PHE A 522 -7.38 4.40 -25.83
C PHE A 522 -6.47 3.43 -26.61
N ASN A 523 -6.82 2.14 -26.62
CA ASN A 523 -6.07 1.07 -27.28
C ASN A 523 -4.56 1.11 -26.96
N ILE A 524 -4.22 1.25 -25.68
CA ILE A 524 -2.82 1.37 -25.24
C ILE A 524 -2.18 -0.02 -25.25
N SER A 525 -1.14 -0.19 -26.06
CA SER A 525 -0.36 -1.43 -26.14
C SER A 525 1.01 -1.24 -25.49
N TRP A 526 1.34 -2.06 -24.49
CA TRP A 526 2.66 -2.02 -23.83
C TRP A 526 3.66 -2.89 -24.59
N VAL A 527 4.65 -2.27 -25.23
CA VAL A 527 5.53 -2.91 -26.22
C VAL A 527 7.01 -2.66 -26.00
N ALA A 528 7.35 -1.76 -25.08
CA ALA A 528 8.73 -1.39 -24.78
C ALA A 528 8.94 -1.26 -23.27
N VAL A 529 10.15 -1.57 -22.83
CA VAL A 529 10.62 -1.31 -21.47
C VAL A 529 11.34 0.04 -21.46
N ALA A 530 10.82 0.98 -20.69
CA ALA A 530 11.51 2.23 -20.38
C ALA A 530 12.16 2.14 -18.98
N PRO A 531 13.24 2.90 -18.70
CA PRO A 531 13.85 2.92 -17.38
C PRO A 531 12.81 3.28 -16.31
N TRP A 532 12.63 2.40 -15.32
CA TRP A 532 11.59 2.52 -14.30
C TRP A 532 11.64 3.84 -13.50
N SER A 533 12.83 4.46 -13.45
CA SER A 533 13.07 5.73 -12.78
C SER A 533 12.59 6.94 -13.58
N LEU A 534 12.10 6.80 -14.81
CA LEU A 534 11.56 7.95 -15.57
C LEU A 534 10.27 8.49 -14.93
N PRO A 535 9.97 9.80 -15.10
CA PRO A 535 8.66 10.34 -14.80
C PRO A 535 7.56 9.53 -15.47
N ALA A 536 6.56 9.09 -14.70
CA ALA A 536 5.58 8.12 -15.19
C ALA A 536 4.89 8.51 -16.51
N PRO A 537 4.50 9.77 -16.77
CA PRO A 537 3.98 10.16 -18.08
C PRO A 537 4.94 9.86 -19.24
N ILE A 538 6.24 10.11 -19.06
CA ILE A 538 7.27 9.85 -20.08
C ILE A 538 7.48 8.34 -20.23
N GLY A 539 7.59 7.62 -19.11
CA GLY A 539 7.73 6.17 -19.11
C GLY A 539 6.54 5.47 -19.78
N ALA A 540 5.32 5.93 -19.50
CA ALA A 540 4.07 5.44 -20.10
C ALA A 540 4.08 5.62 -21.62
N PHE A 541 4.36 6.84 -22.07
CA PHE A 541 4.44 7.19 -23.49
C PHE A 541 5.40 6.26 -24.25
N LEU A 542 6.65 6.17 -23.80
CA LEU A 542 7.69 5.38 -24.44
C LEU A 542 7.33 3.88 -24.41
N SER A 543 6.86 3.37 -23.28
CA SER A 543 6.53 1.95 -23.12
C SER A 543 5.32 1.54 -23.96
N SER A 544 4.47 2.49 -24.32
CA SER A 544 3.27 2.27 -25.14
C SER A 544 3.47 2.43 -26.65
N GLY A 545 4.72 2.44 -27.14
CA GLY A 545 4.99 2.72 -28.55
C GLY A 545 4.64 4.16 -28.93
N ASN A 546 4.92 5.12 -28.05
CA ASN A 546 4.64 6.56 -28.22
C ASN A 546 3.15 6.94 -28.33
N ASN A 547 2.27 6.17 -27.68
CA ASN A 547 0.86 6.54 -27.58
C ASN A 547 0.67 7.71 -26.57
N VAL A 548 0.22 8.87 -27.05
CA VAL A 548 0.00 10.08 -26.23
C VAL A 548 -1.09 9.87 -25.17
N PHE A 549 -2.06 8.98 -25.41
CA PHE A 549 -3.09 8.69 -24.41
C PHE A 549 -2.55 7.94 -23.18
N ALA A 550 -1.38 7.32 -23.28
CA ALA A 550 -0.70 6.74 -22.11
C ALA A 550 -0.23 7.84 -21.13
N ILE A 551 0.18 9.01 -21.63
CA ILE A 551 0.48 10.20 -20.79
C ILE A 551 -0.76 10.61 -20.00
N ILE A 552 -1.89 10.74 -20.71
CA ILE A 552 -3.16 11.16 -20.13
C ILE A 552 -3.60 10.15 -19.07
N THR A 553 -3.46 8.86 -19.36
CA THR A 553 -3.80 7.78 -18.43
C THR A 553 -2.97 7.85 -17.15
N ALA A 554 -1.66 8.05 -17.24
CA ALA A 554 -0.79 8.20 -16.08
C ALA A 554 -1.14 9.45 -15.24
N LEU A 555 -1.48 10.57 -15.89
CA LEU A 555 -1.91 11.80 -15.21
C LEU A 555 -3.26 11.64 -14.51
N ILE A 556 -4.23 10.98 -15.15
CA ILE A 556 -5.53 10.67 -14.54
C ILE A 556 -5.34 9.78 -13.32
N CYS A 557 -4.53 8.71 -13.44
CA CYS A 557 -4.25 7.81 -12.32
C CYS A 557 -3.55 8.55 -11.16
N THR A 558 -2.64 9.48 -11.45
CA THR A 558 -2.02 10.37 -10.44
C THR A 558 -3.07 11.22 -9.72
N GLY A 559 -4.03 11.79 -10.46
CA GLY A 559 -5.14 12.54 -9.90
C GLY A 559 -6.04 11.69 -9.01
N ILE A 560 -6.40 10.48 -9.47
CA ILE A 560 -7.18 9.50 -8.69
C ILE A 560 -6.46 9.16 -7.39
N ALA A 561 -5.17 8.81 -7.45
CA ALA A 561 -4.39 8.50 -6.25
C ALA A 561 -4.42 9.67 -5.26
N THR A 562 -4.22 10.90 -5.74
CA THR A 562 -4.30 12.12 -4.91
C THR A 562 -5.66 12.25 -4.22
N LEU A 563 -6.76 12.05 -4.95
CA LEU A 563 -8.12 12.15 -4.42
C LEU A 563 -8.41 11.06 -3.38
N VAL A 564 -7.92 9.83 -3.59
CA VAL A 564 -8.07 8.71 -2.65
C VAL A 564 -7.29 8.98 -1.35
N TYR A 565 -6.08 9.53 -1.44
CA TYR A 565 -5.29 9.90 -0.25
C TYR A 565 -5.89 11.07 0.53
N LEU A 566 -6.45 12.06 -0.16
CA LEU A 566 -6.87 13.34 0.40
C LEU A 566 -7.70 13.28 1.70
N PRO A 567 -8.78 12.49 1.81
CA PRO A 567 -9.60 12.47 3.04
C PRO A 567 -8.81 11.94 4.24
N PHE A 568 -8.03 10.87 4.05
CA PHE A 568 -7.20 10.27 5.11
C PHE A 568 -6.04 11.17 5.48
N TYR A 569 -5.43 11.80 4.47
CA TYR A 569 -4.35 12.75 4.64
C TYR A 569 -4.79 13.95 5.50
N LYS A 570 -5.96 14.53 5.24
CA LYS A 570 -6.50 15.64 6.05
C LYS A 570 -6.68 15.27 7.52
N VAL A 571 -7.12 14.03 7.81
CA VAL A 571 -7.28 13.55 9.18
C VAL A 571 -5.91 13.41 9.86
N TRP A 572 -4.93 12.86 9.16
CA TRP A 572 -3.59 12.68 9.71
C TRP A 572 -2.83 14.01 9.87
N ASP A 573 -2.89 14.91 8.89
CA ASP A 573 -2.29 16.25 8.98
C ASP A 573 -2.88 17.06 10.14
N LYS A 574 -4.19 16.95 10.39
CA LYS A 574 -4.82 17.54 11.57
C LYS A 574 -4.26 16.99 12.89
N GLN A 575 -3.85 15.72 12.92
CA GLN A 575 -3.23 15.12 14.10
C GLN A 575 -1.80 15.61 14.29
N ILE A 576 -0.99 15.65 13.22
CA ILE A 576 0.37 16.18 13.26
C ILE A 576 0.36 17.66 13.67
N LEU A 577 -0.54 18.47 13.11
CA LEU A 577 -0.68 19.88 13.49
C LEU A 577 -0.98 20.07 14.98
N LYS A 578 -1.81 19.20 15.57
CA LYS A 578 -2.09 19.25 17.03
C LYS A 578 -0.85 18.89 17.85
N GLU A 579 -0.05 17.95 17.39
CA GLU A 579 1.20 17.56 18.04
C GLU A 579 2.25 18.67 17.93
N GLU A 580 2.37 19.31 16.77
CA GLU A 580 3.20 20.51 16.57
C GLU A 580 2.80 21.64 17.53
N GLN A 581 1.52 21.99 17.61
CA GLN A 581 1.02 23.03 18.51
C GLN A 581 1.28 22.69 19.99
N LYS A 582 1.16 21.42 20.36
CA LYS A 582 1.45 20.95 21.72
C LYS A 582 2.94 21.02 22.04
N ASN A 583 3.82 20.76 21.08
CA ASN A 583 5.26 20.87 21.27
C ASN A 583 5.69 22.33 21.37
N ILE A 584 5.15 23.19 20.50
CA ILE A 584 5.36 24.65 20.53
C ILE A 584 4.96 25.24 21.88
N SER A 585 3.78 24.88 22.40
CA SER A 585 3.33 25.36 23.72
C SER A 585 4.26 24.91 24.86
N LYS A 586 4.69 23.63 24.86
CA LYS A 586 5.66 23.14 25.84
C LYS A 586 7.02 23.83 25.75
N GLU A 587 7.51 24.13 24.56
CA GLU A 587 8.79 24.84 24.37
C GLU A 587 8.69 26.31 24.79
N ALA A 588 7.58 26.97 24.46
CA ALA A 588 7.30 28.32 24.94
C ALA A 588 7.26 28.38 26.47
N GLU A 589 6.56 27.44 27.12
CA GLU A 589 6.51 27.31 28.58
C GLU A 589 7.90 27.09 29.19
N LYS A 590 8.72 26.20 28.61
CA LYS A 590 10.11 25.97 29.07
C LYS A 590 10.98 27.22 29.04
N LEU A 591 10.72 28.12 28.10
CA LEU A 591 11.46 29.36 27.92
C LEU A 591 10.82 30.54 28.66
N GLY A 592 9.69 30.34 29.36
CA GLY A 592 8.94 31.41 30.01
C GLY A 592 8.35 32.43 29.04
N LEU A 593 8.15 32.05 27.77
CA LEU A 593 7.65 32.92 26.71
C LEU A 593 6.17 32.65 26.43
N SER A 594 5.42 33.67 26.01
CA SER A 594 4.13 33.44 25.36
C SER A 594 4.33 32.72 24.01
N ILE A 595 3.31 32.00 23.54
CA ILE A 595 3.35 31.32 22.23
C ILE A 595 3.69 32.30 21.10
N ASN A 596 3.16 33.53 21.15
CA ASN A 596 3.43 34.55 20.15
C ASN A 596 4.88 35.01 20.17
N GLU A 597 5.47 35.20 21.34
CA GLU A 597 6.88 35.58 21.49
C GLU A 597 7.81 34.45 21.03
N TYR A 598 7.50 33.21 21.41
CA TYR A 598 8.25 32.04 20.96
C TYR A 598 8.22 31.90 19.43
N MET A 599 7.04 32.04 18.82
CA MET A 599 6.90 31.98 17.36
C MET A 599 7.62 33.13 16.65
N LYS A 600 7.63 34.34 17.24
CA LYS A 600 8.38 35.49 16.71
C LYS A 600 9.88 35.26 16.80
N LYS A 601 10.37 34.70 17.90
CA LYS A 601 11.78 34.30 18.09
C LYS A 601 12.20 33.26 17.04
N MET A 602 11.41 32.19 16.88
CA MET A 602 11.64 31.15 15.86
C MET A 602 11.68 31.72 14.44
N ALA A 603 10.77 32.66 14.11
CA ALA A 603 10.75 33.29 12.80
C ALA A 603 11.99 34.15 12.54
N LEU A 604 12.48 34.88 13.56
CA LEU A 604 13.71 35.66 13.47
C LEU A 604 14.93 34.76 13.26
N GLU A 605 15.04 33.67 14.02
CA GLU A 605 16.10 32.66 13.86
C GLU A 605 16.09 32.05 12.44
N GLU A 606 14.90 31.74 11.90
CA GLU A 606 14.77 31.19 10.53
C GLU A 606 15.24 32.21 9.46
N ILE A 607 14.94 33.50 9.64
CA ILE A 607 15.38 34.57 8.75
C ILE A 607 16.91 34.72 8.80
N GLU A 608 17.48 34.70 10.00
CA GLU A 608 18.92 34.82 10.20
C GLU A 608 19.67 33.64 9.58
N THR A 609 19.17 32.42 9.78
CA THR A 609 19.71 31.19 9.15
C THR A 609 19.64 31.25 7.62
N LYS A 610 18.54 31.77 7.05
CA LYS A 610 18.41 31.96 5.60
C LYS A 610 19.38 33.02 5.06
N LYS A 611 19.62 34.09 5.80
CA LYS A 611 20.64 35.11 5.45
C LYS A 611 22.03 34.49 5.40
N ILE A 612 22.40 33.71 6.43
CA ILE A 612 23.70 33.01 6.48
C ILE A 612 23.86 32.07 5.28
N LYS A 613 22.90 31.18 5.03
CA LYS A 613 22.95 30.25 3.87
C LYS A 613 23.03 30.97 2.53
N ARG A 614 22.34 32.10 2.38
CA ARG A 614 22.42 32.93 1.16
C ARG A 614 23.81 33.55 1.02
N HIS A 615 24.42 33.97 2.13
CA HIS A 615 25.75 34.54 2.14
C HIS A 615 26.83 33.51 1.78
N GLU A 616 26.76 32.31 2.36
CA GLU A 616 27.63 31.17 2.03
C GLU A 616 27.50 30.76 0.56
N LYS A 617 26.27 30.70 0.05
CA LYS A 617 26.02 30.37 -1.37
C LYS A 617 26.59 31.45 -2.30
N LEU A 618 26.54 32.73 -1.91
CA LEU A 618 27.15 33.83 -2.66
C LEU A 618 28.68 33.80 -2.60
N GLN A 619 29.29 33.36 -1.50
CA GLN A 619 30.74 33.15 -1.41
C GLN A 619 31.20 32.01 -2.31
N LYS A 620 30.51 30.87 -2.31
CA LYS A 620 30.80 29.72 -3.20
C LYS A 620 30.60 29.98 -4.70
N VAL A 621 29.92 31.06 -5.07
CA VAL A 621 29.77 31.48 -6.48
C VAL A 621 30.85 32.49 -6.88
N LYS A 622 31.49 33.13 -5.89
CA LYS A 622 32.61 34.06 -6.08
C LYS A 622 33.97 33.35 -6.06
N GLU A 623 34.08 32.27 -5.30
CA GLU A 623 35.12 31.24 -5.43
C GLU A 623 34.89 30.39 -6.68
#